data_AF-A0A7X2JF06-F1
#
_entry.id   AF-A0A7X2JF06-F1
#
_cell.length_a   1.000
_cell.length_b   1.000
_cell.length_c   1.000
_cell.angle_alpha   90.00
_cell.angle_beta   90.00
_cell.angle_gamma   90.00
#
_symmetry.space_group_name_H-M   'P 1'
#
loop_
_entity.id
_entity.type
_entity.pdbx_description
1 polymer ?
#
loop_
_entity_poly.entity_id
_entity_poly.type
_entity_poly.pdbx_seq_one_letter_code
_entity_poly.pdbx_strand_id
1 'polypeptide(L)'
;MTRLTKIEKETIILFNEGESTASIYTYNAGLKKRLAAFSKKYPDLCCLEKPEHLGGVSYLIDKSRLSIRLQPPYSEERRQKASQYARQNGFSGKTK
;
A
#
# COMPACT_ATOMS: atom_id res chain seq x y z
N MET A 1 -17.83 -20.71 5.24
CA MET A 1 -17.11 -19.79 4.33
C MET A 1 -15.64 -19.79 4.70
N THR A 2 -14.78 -20.22 3.79
CA THR A 2 -13.32 -20.24 3.99
C THR A 2 -12.79 -18.81 4.07
N ARG A 3 -12.18 -18.46 5.20
CA ARG A 3 -11.58 -17.14 5.45
C ARG A 3 -10.09 -17.23 5.16
N LEU A 4 -9.60 -16.36 4.28
CA LEU A 4 -8.17 -16.26 4.01
C LEU A 4 -7.39 -15.94 5.29
N THR A 5 -6.31 -16.68 5.50
CA THR A 5 -5.24 -16.43 6.46
C THR A 5 -4.55 -15.09 6.17
N LYS A 6 -3.71 -14.62 7.09
CA LYS A 6 -2.94 -13.39 6.86
C LYS A 6 -1.89 -13.55 5.75
N ILE A 7 -1.37 -14.75 5.56
CA ILE A 7 -0.35 -15.05 4.55
C ILE A 7 -0.98 -15.02 3.16
N GLU A 8 -2.14 -15.65 2.99
CA GLU A 8 -2.87 -15.63 1.71
C GLU A 8 -3.38 -14.23 1.33
N LYS A 9 -3.45 -13.29 2.28
CA LYS A 9 -3.81 -11.89 2.04
C LYS A 9 -2.61 -11.07 1.59
N GLU A 10 -2.01 -11.49 0.49
CA GLU A 10 -0.82 -10.88 -0.06
C GLU A 10 -1.10 -9.62 -0.90
N THR A 11 -0.02 -9.00 -1.35
CA THR A 11 -0.02 -7.94 -2.35
C THR A 11 1.09 -8.24 -3.34
N ILE A 12 0.72 -8.39 -4.61
CA ILE A 12 1.64 -8.67 -5.70
C ILE A 12 1.64 -7.46 -6.62
N ILE A 13 2.83 -6.96 -6.96
CA ILE A 13 3.03 -5.87 -7.90
C ILE A 13 3.87 -6.42 -9.04
N LEU A 14 3.26 -6.54 -10.23
CA LEU A 14 3.96 -6.92 -11.44
C LEU A 14 4.42 -5.65 -12.16
N PHE A 15 5.73 -5.51 -12.30
CA PHE A 15 6.40 -4.34 -12.86
C PHE A 15 7.45 -4.80 -13.88
N ASN A 16 7.00 -5.43 -14.97
CA ASN A 16 7.87 -5.92 -16.05
C ASN A 16 8.55 -4.75 -16.80
N GLU A 17 9.40 -5.01 -17.79
CA GLU A 17 10.00 -3.93 -18.61
C GLU A 17 9.22 -3.63 -19.90
N GLY A 18 8.41 -4.56 -20.37
CA GLY A 18 7.75 -4.46 -21.69
C GLY A 18 6.48 -3.59 -21.72
N GLU A 19 5.75 -3.51 -20.61
CA GLU A 19 4.47 -2.78 -20.55
C GLU A 19 4.67 -1.34 -20.06
N SER A 20 3.76 -0.42 -20.36
CA SER A 20 3.74 0.92 -19.74
C SER A 20 3.02 0.95 -18.39
N THR A 21 2.28 -0.11 -18.07
CA THR A 21 1.45 -0.24 -16.86
C THR A 21 1.99 -1.31 -15.92
N ALA A 22 1.78 -1.11 -14.61
CA ALA A 22 1.98 -2.12 -13.59
C ALA A 22 0.64 -2.75 -13.21
N SER A 23 0.64 -4.05 -12.92
CA SER A 23 -0.52 -4.74 -12.34
C SER A 23 -0.33 -4.87 -10.82
N ILE A 24 -1.35 -4.48 -10.06
CA ILE A 24 -1.39 -4.55 -8.61
C ILE A 24 -2.54 -5.44 -8.18
N TYR A 25 -2.22 -6.59 -7.60
CA TYR A 25 -3.14 -7.46 -6.89
C TYR A 25 -3.01 -7.25 -5.39
N THR A 26 -4.11 -7.08 -4.66
CA THR A 26 -4.03 -6.86 -3.21
C THR A 26 -5.28 -7.22 -2.42
N TYR A 27 -5.06 -7.82 -1.24
CA TYR A 27 -6.06 -7.91 -0.18
C TYR A 27 -5.95 -6.78 0.87
N ASN A 28 -4.92 -5.95 0.81
CA ASN A 28 -4.65 -4.92 1.80
C ASN A 28 -5.75 -3.85 1.79
N ALA A 29 -6.55 -3.77 2.86
CA ALA A 29 -7.71 -2.87 2.91
C ALA A 29 -7.35 -1.38 2.73
N GLY A 30 -6.19 -0.94 3.22
CA GLY A 30 -5.73 0.44 3.07
C GLY A 30 -5.35 0.76 1.63
N LEU A 31 -4.59 -0.13 1.00
CA LEU A 31 -4.20 0.02 -0.40
C LEU A 31 -5.41 -0.03 -1.34
N LYS A 32 -6.37 -0.95 -1.09
CA LYS A 32 -7.63 -1.02 -1.85
C LYS A 32 -8.39 0.31 -1.87
N LYS A 33 -8.56 0.95 -0.71
CA LYS A 33 -9.24 2.25 -0.61
C LYS A 33 -8.50 3.33 -1.40
N ARG A 34 -7.17 3.35 -1.34
CA ARG A 34 -6.34 4.30 -2.08
C ARG A 34 -6.42 4.08 -3.59
N LEU A 35 -6.36 2.83 -4.06
CA LEU A 35 -6.52 2.48 -5.48
C LEU A 35 -7.90 2.85 -6.00
N ALA A 36 -8.96 2.53 -5.27
CA ALA A 36 -10.32 2.90 -5.66
C ALA A 36 -10.51 4.42 -5.77
N ALA A 37 -9.99 5.17 -4.80
CA ALA A 37 -10.04 6.63 -4.83
C ALA A 37 -9.19 7.22 -5.97
N PHE A 38 -8.01 6.65 -6.23
CA PHE A 38 -7.12 7.09 -7.30
C PHE A 38 -7.70 6.80 -8.68
N SER A 39 -8.23 5.59 -8.90
CA SER A 39 -8.91 5.18 -10.13
C SER A 39 -10.14 6.04 -10.42
N LYS A 40 -10.95 6.36 -9.41
CA LYS A 40 -12.10 7.28 -9.57
C LYS A 40 -11.66 8.69 -10.00
N LYS A 41 -10.50 9.16 -9.51
CA LYS A 41 -9.99 10.51 -9.79
C LYS A 41 -9.24 10.58 -11.13
N TYR A 42 -8.56 9.50 -11.52
CA TYR A 42 -7.71 9.41 -12.70
C TYR A 42 -7.96 8.10 -13.44
N PRO A 43 -9.14 7.93 -14.07
CA PRO A 43 -9.52 6.68 -14.71
C PRO A 43 -8.55 6.26 -15.81
N ASP A 44 -8.01 7.20 -16.58
CA ASP A 44 -7.06 6.90 -17.67
C ASP A 44 -5.71 6.37 -17.17
N LEU A 45 -5.36 6.65 -15.91
CA LEU A 45 -4.07 6.28 -15.32
C LEU A 45 -4.18 5.07 -14.39
N CYS A 46 -5.39 4.72 -13.95
CA CYS A 46 -5.60 3.58 -13.07
C CYS A 46 -7.02 3.01 -13.23
N CYS A 47 -7.09 1.75 -13.61
CA CYS A 47 -8.34 1.04 -13.85
C CYS A 47 -8.43 -0.20 -12.96
N LEU A 48 -9.63 -0.48 -12.45
CA LEU A 48 -9.94 -1.80 -11.89
C LEU A 48 -9.94 -2.79 -13.05
N GLU A 49 -9.06 -3.78 -12.99
CA GLU A 49 -9.00 -4.84 -13.99
C GLU A 49 -10.09 -5.89 -13.71
N LYS A 50 -10.09 -6.43 -12.48
CA LYS A 50 -11.09 -7.39 -12.03
C LYS A 50 -11.23 -7.40 -10.50
N PRO A 51 -12.45 -7.64 -9.99
CA PRO A 51 -12.62 -8.07 -8.62
C PRO A 51 -12.06 -9.50 -8.47
N GLU A 52 -11.41 -9.79 -7.35
CA GLU A 52 -10.82 -11.10 -7.10
C GLU A 52 -11.64 -11.88 -6.08
N HIS A 53 -11.39 -13.19 -6.05
CA HIS A 53 -12.00 -14.08 -5.06
C HIS A 53 -11.78 -13.57 -3.63
N LEU A 54 -12.74 -13.84 -2.74
CA LEU A 54 -12.64 -13.57 -1.31
C LEU A 54 -12.28 -12.10 -0.94
N GLY A 55 -12.63 -11.15 -1.81
CA GLY A 55 -12.54 -9.72 -1.57
C GLY A 55 -11.18 -9.09 -1.88
N GLY A 56 -10.37 -9.73 -2.71
CA GLY A 56 -9.20 -9.11 -3.33
C GLY A 56 -9.60 -8.18 -4.48
N VAL A 57 -8.66 -7.39 -4.97
CA VAL A 57 -8.85 -6.55 -6.16
C VAL A 57 -7.56 -6.51 -6.98
N SER A 58 -7.72 -6.35 -8.30
CA SER A 58 -6.63 -6.19 -9.26
C SER A 58 -6.80 -4.88 -10.02
N TYR A 59 -5.75 -4.06 -10.06
CA TYR A 59 -5.71 -2.78 -10.76
C TYR A 59 -4.55 -2.73 -11.75
N LEU A 60 -4.79 -2.12 -12.90
CA LEU A 60 -3.74 -1.64 -13.79
C LEU A 60 -3.47 -0.17 -13.46
N ILE A 61 -2.20 0.21 -13.35
CA ILE A 61 -1.78 1.59 -13.08
C ILE A 61 -0.62 1.97 -13.98
N ASP A 62 -0.62 3.19 -14.50
CA ASP A 62 0.52 3.72 -15.25
C ASP A 62 1.79 3.71 -14.37
N LYS A 63 2.90 3.17 -14.89
CA LYS A 63 4.14 2.98 -14.12
C LYS A 63 4.70 4.29 -13.57
N SER A 64 4.48 5.41 -14.25
CA SER A 64 4.92 6.72 -13.77
C SER A 64 4.20 7.19 -12.50
N ARG A 65 3.08 6.55 -12.14
CA ARG A 65 2.30 6.84 -10.93
C ARG A 65 2.65 5.94 -9.75
N LEU A 66 3.50 4.93 -9.95
CA LEU A 66 3.93 4.00 -8.91
C LEU A 66 5.43 4.16 -8.64
N SER A 67 5.78 4.41 -7.38
CA SER A 67 7.18 4.52 -6.95
C SER A 67 7.52 3.44 -5.93
N ILE A 68 8.59 2.69 -6.16
CA ILE A 68 9.20 1.83 -5.14
C ILE A 68 10.27 2.65 -4.43
N ARG A 69 10.06 2.90 -3.13
CA ARG A 69 10.97 3.70 -2.31
C ARG A 69 11.70 2.79 -1.34
N LEU A 70 13.01 2.66 -1.50
CA LEU A 70 13.87 2.07 -0.48
C LEU A 70 14.05 3.10 0.65
N GLN A 71 13.75 2.69 1.87
CA GLN A 71 13.95 3.53 3.06
C GLN A 71 15.05 2.91 3.91
N PRO A 72 16.11 3.67 4.25
CA PRO A 72 17.08 3.19 5.20
C PRO A 72 16.40 3.00 6.56
N PRO A 73 16.84 2.01 7.36
CA PRO A 73 16.38 1.92 8.73
C PRO A 73 16.71 3.23 9.46
N TYR A 74 15.80 3.67 10.34
CA TYR A 74 16.10 4.84 11.17
C TYR A 74 17.31 4.56 12.05
N SER A 75 18.27 5.48 12.04
CA SER A 75 19.37 5.51 13.01
C SER A 75 18.80 5.67 14.43
N GLU A 76 19.53 5.16 15.42
CA GLU A 76 19.13 5.27 16.84
C GLU A 76 18.91 6.73 17.24
N GLU A 77 19.76 7.66 16.79
CA GLU A 77 19.60 9.09 17.03
C GLU A 77 18.27 9.62 16.47
N ARG A 78 17.87 9.19 15.28
CA ARG A 78 16.61 9.61 14.66
C ARG A 78 15.41 9.03 15.41
N ARG A 79 15.51 7.78 15.88
CA ARG A 79 14.47 7.16 16.74
C ARG A 79 14.33 7.89 18.07
N GLN A 80 15.44 8.27 18.70
CA GLN A 80 15.44 9.02 19.96
C GLN A 80 14.81 10.40 19.79
N LYS A 81 15.21 11.15 18.75
CA LYS A 81 14.59 12.46 18.43
C LYS A 81 13.09 12.33 18.16
N ALA A 82 12.67 11.34 17.38
CA ALA A 82 11.25 11.09 17.12
C ALA A 82 10.48 10.72 18.41
N SER A 83 11.07 9.91 19.28
CA SER A 83 10.51 9.54 20.59
C SER A 83 10.37 10.75 21.52
N GLN A 84 11.40 11.59 21.61
CA GLN A 84 11.37 12.83 22.39
C GLN A 84 10.31 13.79 21.84
N TYR A 85 10.25 13.97 20.52
CA TYR A 85 9.25 14.81 19.86
C TYR A 85 7.82 14.30 20.13
N ALA A 86 7.60 12.99 20.08
CA ALA A 86 6.30 12.39 20.40
C ALA A 86 5.89 12.63 21.86
N ARG A 87 6.83 12.48 22.81
CA ARG A 87 6.59 12.77 24.23
C ARG A 87 6.27 14.25 24.49
N GLN A 88 6.97 15.17 23.81
CA GLN A 88 6.77 16.60 23.95
C GLN A 88 5.44 17.09 23.35
N ASN A 89 4.99 16.50 22.24
CA ASN A 89 3.77 16.90 21.53
C ASN A 89 2.53 16.07 21.93
N GLY A 90 2.55 15.42 23.10
CA GLY A 90 1.35 14.80 23.66
C GLY A 90 0.94 13.45 23.05
N PHE A 91 1.82 12.76 22.31
CA PHE A 91 1.64 11.33 22.02
C PHE A 91 2.01 10.53 23.27
N SER A 92 1.21 10.67 24.32
CA SER A 92 1.26 9.76 25.47
C SER A 92 0.81 8.39 24.98
N GLY A 93 1.78 7.49 24.83
CA GLY A 93 1.52 6.09 24.51
C GLY A 93 0.49 5.57 25.49
N LYS A 94 -0.65 5.07 24.98
CA LYS A 94 -1.54 4.25 25.80
C LYS A 94 -0.76 3.01 26.20
N THR A 95 -0.21 3.03 27.41
CA THR A 95 0.24 1.85 28.12
C THR A 95 -0.94 0.87 28.12
N LYS A 96 -0.76 -0.29 27.48
CA LYS A 96 -1.59 -1.46 27.76
C LYS A 96 -0.98 -2.21 28.91
#